data_AF-A0A938VHR3-F1
#
_entry.id   AF-A0A938VHR3-F1
#
_cell.length_a   1.000
_cell.length_b   1.000
_cell.length_c   1.000
_cell.angle_alpha   90.00
_cell.angle_beta   90.00
_cell.angle_gamma   90.00
#
_symmetry.space_group_name_H-M   'P 1'
#
loop_
_entity.id
_entity.type
_entity.pdbx_description
1 polymer ?
#
loop_
_entity_poly.entity_id
_entity_poly.type
_entity_poly.pdbx_seq_one_letter_code
_entity_poly.pdbx_strand_id
1 'polypeptide(L)' 'MEKQPARSILKHFGELQDPRTGNAKTHIFLEILIIAILAVICGAEGWS' A
#
# COMPACT_ATOMS: atom_id res chain seq x y z
N MET A 1 -26.11 10.77 10.65
CA MET A 1 -25.16 10.77 9.51
C MET A 1 -24.86 9.32 9.21
N GLU A 2 -25.35 8.78 8.09
CA GLU A 2 -25.05 7.41 7.71
C GLU A 2 -23.54 7.29 7.50
N LYS A 3 -22.88 6.45 8.30
CA LYS A 3 -21.47 6.11 8.13
C LYS A 3 -21.38 5.27 6.86
N GLN A 4 -21.00 5.91 5.75
CA GLN A 4 -20.48 5.20 4.58
C GLN A 4 -19.45 4.18 5.09
N PRO A 5 -19.54 2.89 4.73
CA PRO A 5 -18.58 1.92 5.20
C PRO A 5 -17.19 2.38 4.74
N ALA A 6 -16.27 2.54 5.71
CA ALA A 6 -14.89 2.87 5.41
C ALA A 6 -14.36 1.83 4.41
N ARG A 7 -14.02 2.27 3.19
CA ARG A 7 -13.45 1.39 2.18
C ARG A 7 -12.05 1.01 2.65
N SER A 8 -11.82 -0.27 2.89
CA SER A 8 -10.53 -0.79 3.36
C SER A 8 -9.50 -0.87 2.23
N ILE A 9 -8.25 -0.54 2.51
CA ILE A 9 -7.12 -0.73 1.56
C ILE A 9 -7.02 -2.19 1.15
N LEU A 10 -7.23 -3.14 2.08
CA LEU A 10 -7.23 -4.58 1.77
C LEU A 10 -8.24 -4.94 0.69
N LYS A 11 -9.43 -4.33 0.70
CA LYS A 11 -10.48 -4.61 -0.29
C LYS A 11 -10.05 -4.21 -1.70
N HIS A 12 -9.23 -3.18 -1.84
CA HIS A 12 -8.84 -2.63 -3.13
C HIS A 12 -7.51 -3.19 -3.64
N PHE A 13 -6.58 -3.55 -2.75
CA PHE A 13 -5.21 -3.92 -3.11
C PHE A 13 -4.77 -5.31 -2.63
N GLY A 14 -5.61 -6.03 -1.86
CA GLY A 14 -5.24 -7.33 -1.27
C GLY A 14 -4.97 -8.43 -2.29
N GLU A 15 -5.62 -8.38 -3.46
CA GLU A 15 -5.46 -9.36 -4.55
C GLU A 15 -4.36 -8.96 -5.55
N LEU A 16 -3.63 -7.87 -5.30
CA LEU A 16 -2.59 -7.41 -6.21
C LEU A 16 -1.38 -8.35 -6.14
N GLN A 17 -1.01 -8.92 -7.28
CA GLN A 17 0.18 -9.77 -7.37
C GLN A 17 1.44 -8.94 -7.10
N ASP A 18 2.35 -9.49 -6.30
CA ASP A 18 3.63 -8.87 -5.99
C ASP A 18 4.59 -8.92 -7.21
N PRO A 19 4.87 -7.78 -7.86
CA PRO A 19 5.70 -7.73 -9.07
C PRO A 19 7.21 -7.78 -8.76
N ARG A 20 7.59 -7.66 -7.47
CA ARG A 20 8.99 -7.67 -7.05
C ARG A 20 9.60 -9.06 -7.27
N THR A 21 10.92 -9.16 -7.31
CA THR A 21 11.62 -10.44 -7.50
C THR A 21 12.86 -10.52 -6.62
N GLY A 22 13.37 -11.73 -6.38
CA GLY A 22 14.58 -11.97 -5.57
C GLY A 22 14.50 -11.33 -4.18
N ASN A 23 15.57 -10.64 -3.80
CA ASN A 23 15.73 -10.00 -2.49
C ASN A 23 14.73 -8.86 -2.22
N ALA A 24 14.01 -8.38 -3.24
CA ALA A 24 12.99 -7.36 -3.06
C ALA A 24 11.68 -7.90 -2.43
N LYS A 25 11.56 -9.22 -2.21
CA LYS A 25 10.41 -9.87 -1.55
C LYS A 25 10.55 -10.09 -0.04
N THR A 26 11.56 -9.51 0.62
CA THR A 26 11.76 -9.67 2.08
C THR A 26 10.58 -9.17 2.93
N HIS A 27 9.83 -8.18 2.43
CA HIS A 27 8.67 -7.60 3.11
C HIS A 27 7.38 -7.90 2.34
N ILE A 28 6.24 -7.95 3.03
CA ILE A 28 4.93 -8.16 2.41
C ILE A 28 4.61 -6.99 1.47
N PHE A 29 4.18 -7.29 0.24
CA PHE A 29 3.96 -6.26 -0.79
C PHE A 29 2.87 -5.26 -0.38
N LEU A 30 1.77 -5.76 0.17
CA LEU A 30 0.66 -4.92 0.61
C LEU A 30 1.09 -3.93 1.70
N GLU A 31 1.98 -4.34 2.62
CA GLU A 31 2.50 -3.46 3.66
C GLU A 31 3.38 -2.35 3.08
N ILE A 32 4.25 -2.70 2.12
CA ILE A 32 5.06 -1.71 1.39
C ILE A 32 4.16 -0.71 0.64
N LEU A 33 3.10 -1.18 -0.02
CA LEU A 33 2.16 -0.32 -0.73
C LEU A 33 1.44 0.64 0.24
N ILE A 34 1.04 0.16 1.41
CA ILE A 34 0.44 1.01 2.46
C ILE A 34 1.42 2.11 2.88
N ILE A 35 2.68 1.76 3.17
CA ILE A 35 3.72 2.74 3.55
C ILE A 35 3.92 3.77 2.43
N ALA A 36 3.95 3.35 1.18
CA ALA A 36 4.11 4.24 0.03
C ALA A 36 2.95 5.25 -0.10
N ILE A 37 1.71 4.78 0.03
CA ILE A 37 0.53 5.65 0.00
C ILE A 37 0.58 6.66 1.14
N LEU A 38 0.93 6.22 2.35
CA LEU A 38 1.07 7.11 3.51
C LEU A 38 2.19 8.13 3.31
N ALA A 39 3.33 7.72 2.75
CA ALA A 39 4.42 8.62 2.45
C ALA A 39 3.99 9.74 1.49
N VAL A 40 3.30 9.40 0.40
CA VAL A 40 2.77 10.38 -0.56
C VAL A 40 1.76 11.32 0.09
N ILE A 41 0.84 10.80 0.92
CA ILE A 41 -0.12 11.62 1.67
C ILE A 41 0.59 12.58 2.62
N CYS A 42 1.70 12.15 3.23
CA CYS A 42 2.54 12.97 4.09
C CYS A 42 3.49 13.92 3.33
N GLY A 43 3.42 13.99 2.00
CA GLY A 43 4.21 14.91 1.19
C GLY A 43 5.60 14.39 0.80
N ALA A 44 5.85 13.08 0.86
CA ALA A 44 7.07 12.51 0.31
C ALA A 44 7.07 12.63 -1.22
N GLU A 45 8.14 13.20 -1.78
CA GLU A 45 8.31 13.37 -3.23
C GLU A 45 9.05 12.19 -3.90
N GLY A 46 9.58 11.25 -3.11
CA GLY A 46 10.27 10.08 -3.63
C GLY A 46 10.98 9.27 -2.55
N TRP A 47 11.72 8.25 -2.99
CA TRP A 47 12.66 7.47 -2.19
C TRP A 47 14.05 7.65 -2.79
N SER A 48 14.88 8.49 -2.15
CA SER A 48 16.26 8.80 -2.57
C SER A 48 17.29 8.03 -1.75
#